data_AF-A0A1I4JZZ2-F1
#
_entry.id   AF-A0A1I4JZZ2-F1
#
_cell.length_a   1.000
_cell.length_b   1.000
_cell.length_c   1.000
_cell.angle_alpha   90.00
_cell.angle_beta   90.00
_cell.angle_gamma   90.00
#
_symmetry.space_group_name_H-M   'P 1'
#
loop_
_entity.id
_entity.type
_entity.pdbx_description
1 polymer ?
#
loop_
_entity_poly.entity_id
_entity_poly.type
_entity_poly.pdbx_seq_one_letter_code
_entity_poly.pdbx_strand_id
1 'polypeptide(L)'
;MRLAQHFGWAVDPRTPTGGDVGVCIEVYPHPALVGLFELPYRLDYKKGNDQRRAPGFRLFVQHLESIPELALLSNPRWAELKQALAAPRRGDLTRVEDELDAIVCAHLAWLWHHRRSALEVYGDVEVGYIVAPPPPLHRPQQPERSGGLASVPTPGRFERVVRGRPTGYSAGVNEQRWKADLRSAFSGCTLPAGCRVQVELEFLLGQDQRGRNEPDLDNLIKAAIDALDGVLGVRTGTGLRVEADDVRVDRIAASKRHAGENEDPGARITVAEL
;
A
#
# COMPACT_ATOMS: atom_id res chain seq x y z
N MET A 1 -13.62 -27.69 -14.31
CA MET A 1 -14.51 -28.39 -15.26
C MET A 1 -15.51 -29.38 -14.67
N ARG A 2 -15.26 -30.06 -13.53
CA ARG A 2 -16.20 -31.09 -13.00
C ARG A 2 -17.62 -30.57 -12.72
N LEU A 3 -17.77 -29.36 -12.18
CA LEU A 3 -19.09 -28.76 -11.92
C LEU A 3 -19.84 -28.45 -13.22
N ALA A 4 -19.20 -27.79 -14.19
CA ALA A 4 -19.81 -27.53 -15.49
C ALA A 4 -20.24 -28.83 -16.20
N GLN A 5 -19.40 -29.87 -16.15
CA GLN A 5 -19.76 -31.19 -16.67
C GLN A 5 -20.95 -31.81 -15.95
N HIS A 6 -20.97 -31.75 -14.62
CA HIS A 6 -22.06 -32.29 -13.80
C HIS A 6 -23.40 -31.61 -14.09
N PHE A 7 -23.41 -30.29 -14.27
CA PHE A 7 -24.62 -29.51 -14.55
C PHE A 7 -24.89 -29.31 -16.05
N GLY A 8 -24.09 -29.91 -16.94
CA GLY A 8 -24.24 -29.75 -18.39
C GLY A 8 -24.05 -28.32 -18.88
N TRP A 9 -23.28 -27.49 -18.16
CA TRP A 9 -23.04 -26.11 -18.54
C TRP A 9 -21.99 -26.02 -19.64
N ALA A 10 -22.29 -25.21 -20.65
CA ALA A 10 -21.32 -24.84 -21.68
C ALA A 10 -20.22 -23.98 -21.06
N VAL A 11 -18.97 -24.24 -21.43
CA VAL A 11 -17.80 -23.49 -20.95
C VAL A 11 -17.19 -22.58 -22.02
N ASP A 12 -17.69 -22.64 -23.25
CA ASP A 12 -17.23 -21.75 -24.32
C ASP A 12 -17.94 -20.38 -24.16
N PRO A 13 -17.20 -19.27 -23.95
CA PRO A 13 -17.79 -17.94 -23.75
C PRO A 13 -18.42 -17.37 -25.03
N ARG A 14 -18.36 -18.08 -26.16
CA ARG A 14 -19.10 -17.76 -27.39
C ARG A 14 -20.51 -18.36 -27.37
N THR A 15 -20.81 -19.25 -26.41
CA THR A 15 -22.14 -19.84 -26.27
C THR A 15 -23.14 -18.73 -25.87
N PRO A 16 -24.21 -18.50 -26.67
CA PRO A 16 -25.21 -17.49 -26.34
C PRO A 16 -25.93 -17.80 -25.02
N THR A 17 -26.27 -16.76 -24.27
CA THR A 17 -27.12 -16.85 -23.08
C THR A 17 -28.60 -16.70 -23.43
N GLY A 18 -29.51 -17.32 -22.67
CA GLY A 18 -30.96 -17.10 -22.83
C GLY A 18 -31.77 -18.23 -23.49
N GLY A 19 -31.23 -19.46 -23.50
CA GLY A 19 -31.97 -20.69 -23.87
C GLY A 19 -31.88 -21.76 -22.79
N ASP A 20 -32.07 -23.04 -23.15
CA ASP A 20 -32.05 -24.18 -22.22
C ASP A 20 -30.65 -24.59 -21.73
N VAL A 21 -29.60 -23.90 -22.19
CA VAL A 21 -28.22 -24.22 -21.88
C VAL A 21 -27.66 -23.20 -20.89
N GLY A 22 -27.29 -23.66 -19.71
CA GLY A 22 -26.52 -22.87 -18.75
C GLY A 22 -25.09 -22.66 -19.24
N VAL A 23 -24.53 -21.48 -19.00
CA VAL A 23 -23.15 -21.15 -19.35
C VAL A 23 -22.35 -20.95 -18.06
N CYS A 24 -21.17 -21.56 -18.00
CA CYS A 24 -20.20 -21.40 -16.93
C CYS A 24 -19.00 -20.64 -17.49
N ILE A 25 -18.75 -19.45 -16.96
CA ILE A 25 -17.62 -18.60 -17.34
C ILE A 25 -16.61 -18.52 -16.20
N GLU A 26 -15.33 -18.48 -16.54
CA GLU A 26 -14.27 -18.14 -15.61
C GLU A 26 -14.21 -16.62 -15.44
N VAL A 27 -14.23 -16.13 -14.21
CA VAL A 27 -14.15 -14.70 -13.88
C VAL A 27 -13.07 -14.44 -12.85
N TYR A 28 -12.53 -13.23 -12.82
CA TYR A 28 -11.51 -12.85 -11.85
C TYR A 28 -11.93 -11.55 -11.10
N PRO A 29 -12.33 -11.64 -9.82
CA PRO A 29 -12.85 -10.48 -9.07
C PRO A 29 -11.90 -9.27 -9.01
N HIS A 30 -10.60 -9.49 -8.86
CA HIS A 30 -9.64 -8.37 -8.73
C HIS A 30 -9.61 -7.44 -9.96
N PRO A 31 -9.33 -7.91 -11.19
CA PRO A 31 -9.41 -7.06 -12.36
C PRO A 31 -10.84 -6.58 -12.63
N ALA A 32 -11.86 -7.37 -12.26
CA ALA A 32 -13.24 -6.94 -12.42
C ALA A 32 -13.60 -5.70 -11.60
N LEU A 33 -13.17 -5.64 -10.34
CA LEU A 33 -13.35 -4.45 -9.50
C LEU A 33 -12.67 -3.22 -10.11
N VAL A 34 -11.48 -3.39 -10.69
CA VAL A 34 -10.76 -2.29 -11.35
C VAL A 34 -11.55 -1.74 -12.53
N GLY A 35 -12.04 -2.62 -13.42
CA GLY A 35 -12.81 -2.21 -14.60
C GLY A 35 -14.21 -1.68 -14.27
N LEU A 36 -14.92 -2.29 -13.32
CA LEU A 36 -16.29 -1.87 -12.94
C LEU A 36 -16.34 -0.46 -12.34
N PHE A 37 -15.32 -0.10 -11.55
CA PHE A 37 -15.32 1.13 -10.76
C PHE A 37 -14.27 2.14 -11.20
N GLU A 38 -13.66 1.93 -12.37
CA GLU A 38 -12.56 2.77 -12.91
C GLU A 38 -11.48 3.03 -11.85
N LEU A 39 -11.06 1.97 -11.15
CA LEU A 39 -10.11 2.15 -10.06
C LEU A 39 -8.71 2.43 -10.61
N PRO A 40 -7.96 3.37 -10.01
CA PRO A 40 -6.57 3.62 -10.38
C PRO A 40 -5.68 2.37 -10.22
N TYR A 41 -6.02 1.50 -9.27
CA TYR A 41 -5.34 0.25 -8.97
C TYR A 41 -6.24 -0.74 -8.23
N ARG A 42 -5.78 -1.98 -8.05
CA ARG A 42 -6.53 -3.00 -7.29
C ARG A 42 -6.74 -2.59 -5.83
N LEU A 43 -7.84 -3.04 -5.24
CA LEU A 43 -8.10 -2.93 -3.80
C LEU A 43 -7.24 -3.95 -3.03
N ASP A 44 -6.58 -3.50 -1.96
CA ASP A 44 -5.76 -4.37 -1.10
C ASP A 44 -6.60 -4.99 0.04
N TYR A 45 -7.43 -5.98 -0.30
CA TYR A 45 -8.25 -6.72 0.68
C TYR A 45 -7.88 -8.20 0.83
N LYS A 46 -7.09 -8.77 -0.10
CA LYS A 46 -6.76 -10.21 -0.18
C LYS A 46 -5.43 -10.62 0.47
N LYS A 47 -4.52 -9.68 0.70
CA LYS A 47 -3.16 -9.97 1.20
C LYS A 47 -2.77 -9.06 2.36
N GLY A 48 -2.04 -9.61 3.32
CA GLY A 48 -1.56 -8.90 4.51
C GLY A 48 -2.31 -9.29 5.78
N ASN A 49 -1.92 -8.67 6.90
CA ASN A 49 -2.65 -8.82 8.15
C ASN A 49 -3.98 -8.03 8.12
N ASP A 50 -4.85 -8.30 9.09
CA ASP A 50 -6.20 -7.72 9.16
C ASP A 50 -6.18 -6.17 9.13
N GLN A 51 -5.22 -5.55 9.81
CA GLN A 51 -5.06 -4.08 9.82
C GLN A 51 -4.76 -3.52 8.42
N ARG A 52 -3.90 -4.19 7.64
CA ARG A 52 -3.56 -3.78 6.27
C ARG A 52 -4.71 -4.00 5.29
N ARG A 53 -5.54 -5.02 5.51
CA ARG A 53 -6.69 -5.36 4.65
C ARG A 53 -7.91 -4.48 4.91
N ALA A 54 -8.05 -3.93 6.13
CA ALA A 54 -9.24 -3.18 6.54
C ALA A 54 -9.59 -1.98 5.63
N PRO A 55 -8.64 -1.13 5.18
CA PRO A 55 -8.97 -0.06 4.23
C PRO A 55 -9.49 -0.59 2.89
N GLY A 56 -8.90 -1.68 2.37
CA GLY A 56 -9.34 -2.35 1.15
C GLY A 56 -10.76 -2.90 1.28
N PHE A 57 -11.10 -3.52 2.41
CA PHE A 57 -12.46 -3.99 2.68
C PHE A 57 -13.48 -2.87 2.75
N ARG A 58 -13.14 -1.71 3.36
CA ARG A 58 -14.07 -0.57 3.40
C ARG A 58 -14.41 -0.07 1.99
N LEU A 59 -13.40 0.11 1.14
CA LEU A 59 -13.62 0.52 -0.25
C LEU A 59 -14.41 -0.55 -1.01
N PHE A 60 -14.10 -1.83 -0.81
CA PHE A 60 -14.80 -2.93 -1.47
C PHE A 60 -16.30 -2.92 -1.11
N VAL A 61 -16.64 -2.78 0.17
CA VAL A 61 -18.05 -2.65 0.63
C VAL A 61 -18.73 -1.43 0.00
N GLN A 62 -18.07 -0.26 0.00
CA GLN A 62 -18.62 0.96 -0.58
C GLN A 62 -18.95 0.78 -2.08
N HIS A 63 -18.04 0.16 -2.83
CA HIS A 63 -18.23 -0.12 -4.25
C HIS A 63 -19.34 -1.14 -4.52
N LEU A 64 -19.45 -2.18 -3.70
CA LEU A 64 -20.54 -3.14 -3.85
C LEU A 64 -21.90 -2.52 -3.53
N GLU A 65 -22.00 -1.66 -2.51
CA GLU A 65 -23.23 -0.92 -2.19
C GLU A 65 -23.64 0.08 -3.27
N SER A 66 -22.70 0.52 -4.12
CA SER A 66 -23.01 1.40 -5.24
C SER A 66 -23.58 0.68 -6.47
N ILE A 67 -23.71 -0.66 -6.46
CA ILE A 67 -24.33 -1.43 -7.54
C ILE A 67 -25.82 -1.66 -7.20
N PRO A 68 -26.77 -0.98 -7.87
CA PRO A 68 -28.20 -1.12 -7.57
C PRO A 68 -28.72 -2.54 -7.76
N GLU A 69 -28.23 -3.26 -8.78
CA GLU A 69 -28.68 -4.60 -9.15
C GLU A 69 -28.44 -5.65 -8.05
N LEU A 70 -27.51 -5.38 -7.13
CA LEU A 70 -27.22 -6.28 -6.02
C LEU A 70 -28.20 -6.14 -4.85
N ALA A 71 -28.91 -5.00 -4.73
CA ALA A 71 -29.88 -4.71 -3.67
C ALA A 71 -29.37 -5.03 -2.23
N LEU A 72 -28.07 -4.80 -1.99
CA LEU A 72 -27.38 -5.28 -0.78
C LEU A 72 -27.90 -4.65 0.50
N LEU A 73 -28.27 -3.37 0.47
CA LEU A 73 -28.71 -2.63 1.66
C LEU A 73 -29.99 -3.21 2.29
N SER A 74 -30.83 -3.88 1.49
CA SER A 74 -32.03 -4.58 1.95
C SER A 74 -31.78 -6.03 2.37
N ASN A 75 -30.57 -6.56 2.20
CA ASN A 75 -30.26 -7.96 2.47
C ASN A 75 -29.74 -8.13 3.92
N PRO A 76 -30.39 -8.94 4.78
CA PRO A 76 -29.93 -9.18 6.15
C PRO A 76 -28.51 -9.76 6.21
N ARG A 77 -28.13 -10.64 5.27
CA ARG A 77 -26.78 -11.21 5.21
C ARG A 77 -25.72 -10.13 4.97
N TRP A 78 -26.04 -9.08 4.22
CA TRP A 78 -25.13 -7.96 4.00
C TRP A 78 -24.86 -7.18 5.29
N ALA A 79 -25.89 -6.98 6.13
CA ALA A 79 -25.71 -6.35 7.44
C ALA A 79 -24.79 -7.17 8.36
N GLU A 80 -24.93 -8.51 8.35
CA GLU A 80 -24.04 -9.42 9.09
C GLU A 80 -22.58 -9.32 8.62
N LEU A 81 -22.35 -9.27 7.30
CA LEU A 81 -21.00 -9.11 6.74
C LEU A 81 -20.36 -7.78 7.18
N LYS A 82 -21.11 -6.68 7.17
CA LYS A 82 -20.62 -5.38 7.66
C LYS A 82 -20.30 -5.39 9.16
N GLN A 83 -21.10 -6.08 9.97
CA GLN A 83 -20.80 -6.25 11.39
C GLN A 83 -19.53 -7.07 11.62
N ALA A 84 -19.34 -8.15 10.87
CA ALA A 84 -18.13 -8.96 10.93
C ALA A 84 -16.87 -8.16 10.52
N LEU A 85 -16.98 -7.24 9.55
CA LEU A 85 -15.89 -6.34 9.17
C LEU A 85 -15.58 -5.27 10.22
N ALA A 86 -16.60 -4.78 10.94
CA ALA A 86 -16.43 -3.75 11.96
C ALA A 86 -15.74 -4.28 13.23
N ALA A 87 -15.96 -5.55 13.57
CA ALA A 87 -15.37 -6.20 14.74
C ALA A 87 -14.98 -7.66 14.43
N PRO A 88 -13.92 -7.87 13.62
CA PRO A 88 -13.58 -9.21 13.14
C PRO A 88 -13.01 -10.09 14.25
N ARG A 89 -13.46 -11.34 14.30
CA ARG A 89 -12.80 -12.40 15.06
C ARG A 89 -11.82 -13.16 14.18
N ARG A 90 -10.96 -13.98 14.80
CA ARG A 90 -9.98 -14.79 14.08
C ARG A 90 -10.67 -15.67 13.03
N GLY A 91 -10.33 -15.46 11.76
CA GLY A 91 -10.88 -16.20 10.62
C GLY A 91 -12.10 -15.56 9.95
N ASP A 92 -12.73 -14.56 10.57
CA ASP A 92 -13.90 -13.88 9.99
C ASP A 92 -13.54 -13.17 8.67
N LEU A 93 -12.40 -12.48 8.62
CA LEU A 93 -12.00 -11.74 7.41
C LEU A 93 -11.70 -12.63 6.20
N THR A 94 -11.32 -13.90 6.40
CA THR A 94 -11.16 -14.84 5.27
C THR A 94 -12.53 -15.24 4.73
N ARG A 95 -13.48 -15.53 5.62
CA ARG A 95 -14.85 -15.89 5.21
C ARG A 95 -15.57 -14.73 4.54
N VAL A 96 -15.41 -13.53 5.09
CA VAL A 96 -15.96 -12.31 4.50
C VAL A 96 -15.34 -12.05 3.13
N GLU A 97 -14.02 -12.19 2.98
CA GLU A 97 -13.37 -12.07 1.66
C GLU A 97 -14.00 -13.00 0.62
N ASP A 98 -14.13 -14.29 0.95
CA ASP A 98 -14.70 -15.28 0.04
C ASP A 98 -16.15 -14.93 -0.35
N GLU A 99 -16.96 -14.45 0.61
CA GLU A 99 -18.34 -14.04 0.34
C GLU A 99 -18.41 -12.76 -0.52
N LEU A 100 -17.54 -11.77 -0.30
CA LEU A 100 -17.48 -10.57 -1.14
C LEU A 100 -17.02 -10.90 -2.57
N ASP A 101 -15.98 -11.74 -2.71
CA ASP A 101 -15.52 -12.24 -4.02
C ASP A 101 -16.65 -13.00 -4.74
N ALA A 102 -17.43 -13.81 -4.02
CA ALA A 102 -18.58 -14.53 -4.57
C ALA A 102 -19.70 -13.59 -5.05
N ILE A 103 -19.98 -12.50 -4.32
CA ILE A 103 -20.95 -11.47 -4.75
C ILE A 103 -20.49 -10.83 -6.06
N VAL A 104 -19.20 -10.50 -6.20
CA VAL A 104 -18.65 -9.99 -7.47
C VAL A 104 -18.79 -11.01 -8.59
N CYS A 105 -18.45 -12.28 -8.35
CA CYS A 105 -18.60 -13.34 -9.34
C CYS A 105 -20.05 -13.48 -9.82
N ALA A 106 -21.02 -13.44 -8.90
CA ALA A 106 -22.44 -13.48 -9.22
C ALA A 106 -22.88 -12.25 -10.04
N HIS A 107 -22.40 -11.06 -9.69
CA HIS A 107 -22.66 -9.84 -10.46
C HIS A 107 -22.12 -9.92 -11.89
N LEU A 108 -20.90 -10.44 -12.08
CA LEU A 108 -20.31 -10.62 -13.40
C LEU A 108 -21.09 -11.63 -14.24
N ALA A 109 -21.56 -12.73 -13.64
CA ALA A 109 -22.45 -13.66 -14.31
C ALA A 109 -23.79 -13.00 -14.70
N TRP A 110 -24.34 -12.16 -13.83
CA TRP A 110 -25.55 -11.39 -14.12
C TRP A 110 -25.33 -10.41 -15.28
N LEU A 111 -24.23 -9.66 -15.29
CA LEU A 111 -23.83 -8.77 -16.37
C LEU A 111 -23.60 -9.54 -17.67
N TRP A 112 -22.99 -10.72 -17.60
CA TRP A 112 -22.78 -11.55 -18.78
C TRP A 112 -24.09 -11.91 -19.48
N HIS A 113 -25.13 -12.22 -18.70
CA HIS A 113 -26.46 -12.53 -19.23
C HIS A 113 -27.22 -11.28 -19.71
N HIS A 114 -27.25 -10.20 -18.92
CA HIS A 114 -28.13 -9.06 -19.17
C HIS A 114 -27.48 -7.93 -19.97
N ARG A 115 -26.15 -7.82 -19.90
CA ARG A 115 -25.34 -6.71 -20.45
C ARG A 115 -24.01 -7.24 -20.98
N ARG A 116 -24.07 -8.23 -21.88
CA ARG A 116 -22.89 -8.91 -22.46
C ARG A 116 -21.79 -7.97 -22.98
N SER A 117 -22.17 -6.81 -23.52
CA SER A 117 -21.23 -5.80 -24.04
C SER A 117 -20.45 -5.04 -22.97
N ALA A 118 -20.84 -5.14 -21.69
CA ALA A 118 -20.10 -4.55 -20.58
C ALA A 118 -18.86 -5.38 -20.18
N LEU A 119 -18.70 -6.58 -20.77
CA LEU A 119 -17.64 -7.53 -20.45
C LEU A 119 -16.88 -7.96 -21.69
N GLU A 120 -15.60 -8.22 -21.50
CA GLU A 120 -14.66 -8.73 -22.49
C GLU A 120 -14.18 -10.13 -22.12
N VAL A 121 -13.77 -10.89 -23.13
CA VAL A 121 -13.12 -12.19 -22.96
C VAL A 121 -11.63 -11.99 -23.20
N TYR A 122 -10.81 -12.28 -22.19
CA TYR A 122 -9.35 -12.25 -22.29
C TYR A 122 -8.85 -13.68 -22.43
N GLY A 123 -8.32 -14.03 -23.61
CA GLY A 123 -7.95 -15.40 -23.97
C GLY A 123 -9.06 -16.12 -24.75
N ASP A 124 -9.01 -17.45 -24.76
CA ASP A 124 -9.99 -18.29 -25.44
C ASP A 124 -10.13 -19.67 -24.75
N VAL A 125 -11.01 -20.52 -25.27
CA VAL A 125 -11.30 -21.82 -24.67
C VAL A 125 -10.13 -22.82 -24.78
N GLU A 126 -9.21 -22.64 -25.73
CA GLU A 126 -8.09 -23.55 -25.97
C GLU A 126 -6.95 -23.31 -24.99
N VAL A 127 -6.60 -22.04 -24.74
CA VAL A 127 -5.51 -21.65 -23.83
C VAL A 127 -5.99 -21.25 -22.43
N GLY A 128 -7.30 -21.17 -22.24
CA GLY A 128 -7.94 -20.63 -21.04
C GLY A 128 -8.29 -19.15 -21.21
N TYR A 129 -9.38 -18.74 -20.57
CA TYR A 129 -9.88 -17.37 -20.65
C TYR A 129 -10.34 -16.87 -19.29
N ILE A 130 -10.47 -15.55 -19.19
CA ILE A 130 -11.16 -14.87 -18.09
C ILE A 130 -12.15 -13.88 -18.70
N VAL A 131 -13.35 -13.82 -18.13
CA VAL A 131 -14.34 -12.78 -18.41
C VAL A 131 -14.22 -11.68 -17.36
N ALA A 132 -14.02 -10.44 -17.81
CA ALA A 132 -13.96 -9.25 -16.96
C ALA A 132 -14.40 -8.02 -17.77
N PRO A 133 -14.77 -6.90 -17.12
CA PRO A 133 -14.95 -5.63 -17.80
C PRO A 133 -13.69 -5.18 -18.57
N PRO A 134 -13.83 -4.26 -19.53
CA PRO A 134 -12.68 -3.63 -20.18
C PRO A 134 -11.77 -2.94 -19.14
N PRO A 135 -10.47 -2.76 -19.43
CA PRO A 135 -9.61 -1.99 -18.55
C PRO A 135 -10.08 -0.51 -18.54
N PRO A 136 -9.87 0.22 -17.43
CA PRO A 136 -10.12 1.65 -17.41
C PRO A 136 -9.33 2.41 -18.49
N LEU A 137 -9.89 3.52 -18.97
CA LEU A 137 -9.23 4.34 -20.00
C LEU A 137 -8.03 5.14 -19.46
N HIS A 138 -7.95 5.33 -18.14
CA HIS A 138 -6.81 5.97 -17.52
C HIS A 138 -5.65 4.98 -17.32
N ARG A 139 -4.42 5.48 -17.30
CA ARG A 139 -3.27 4.63 -16.94
C ARG A 139 -3.45 4.10 -15.51
N PRO A 140 -3.02 2.86 -15.22
CA PRO A 140 -2.94 2.39 -13.85
C PRO A 140 -2.09 3.36 -13.03
N GLN A 141 -2.68 3.93 -12.00
CA GLN A 141 -1.97 4.68 -10.99
C GLN A 141 -1.83 3.72 -9.83
N GLN A 142 -0.76 2.92 -9.88
CA GLN A 142 -0.39 2.17 -8.70
C GLN A 142 -0.36 3.19 -7.55
N PRO A 143 -1.11 2.98 -6.43
CA PRO A 143 -1.00 3.84 -5.29
C PRO A 143 0.48 3.94 -5.04
N GLU A 144 0.99 5.18 -5.00
CA GLU A 144 2.41 5.37 -4.81
C GLU A 144 2.81 4.41 -3.70
N ARG A 145 3.76 3.51 -3.99
CA ARG A 145 4.49 2.87 -2.90
C ARG A 145 5.20 4.04 -2.26
N SER A 146 4.53 4.75 -1.35
CA SER A 146 4.78 6.15 -0.98
C SER A 146 6.17 6.57 -1.42
N GLY A 147 6.26 7.25 -2.58
CA GLY A 147 7.51 7.39 -3.32
C GLY A 147 7.32 7.76 -4.79
N GLY A 148 6.92 9.00 -5.10
CA GLY A 148 7.09 9.55 -6.44
C GLY A 148 6.36 10.83 -6.88
N LEU A 149 6.56 11.95 -6.17
CA LEU A 149 6.66 13.34 -6.71
C LEU A 149 5.49 13.96 -7.51
N ALA A 150 4.69 14.80 -6.85
CA ALA A 150 4.39 16.18 -7.31
C ALA A 150 3.90 17.06 -6.15
N SER A 151 4.31 18.32 -6.18
CA SER A 151 4.36 19.29 -5.08
C SER A 151 3.02 19.94 -4.69
N VAL A 152 2.56 19.70 -3.45
CA VAL A 152 1.80 20.65 -2.62
C VAL A 152 2.24 20.43 -1.14
N PRO A 153 2.48 21.46 -0.30
CA PRO A 153 2.91 21.26 1.08
C PRO A 153 1.79 20.59 1.87
N THR A 154 1.97 19.31 2.21
CA THR A 154 1.05 18.54 3.04
C THR A 154 1.42 18.79 4.51
N PRO A 155 0.47 19.12 5.41
CA PRO A 155 0.76 19.15 6.84
C PRO A 155 1.33 17.79 7.27
N GLY A 156 2.46 17.80 8.00
CA GLY A 156 3.11 16.57 8.49
C GLY A 156 4.23 15.99 7.61
N ARG A 157 4.79 16.72 6.64
CA ARG A 157 6.01 16.33 5.90
C ARG A 157 7.10 17.38 6.03
N PHE A 158 8.31 16.95 6.36
CA PHE A 158 9.51 17.79 6.49
C PHE A 158 10.64 17.22 5.64
N GLU A 159 11.14 18.00 4.68
CA GLU A 159 12.36 17.68 3.95
C GLU A 159 13.47 18.65 4.39
N ARG A 160 14.65 18.11 4.68
CA ARG A 160 15.84 18.87 5.07
C ARG A 160 17.08 18.35 4.36
N VAL A 161 17.92 19.29 3.93
CA VAL A 161 19.30 19.00 3.52
C VAL A 161 20.21 19.34 4.69
N VAL A 162 20.89 18.33 5.22
CA VAL A 162 21.81 18.45 6.34
C VAL A 162 23.22 18.34 5.80
N ARG A 163 23.95 19.45 5.86
CA ARG A 163 25.36 19.49 5.46
C ARG A 163 26.22 18.96 6.61
N GLY A 164 27.27 18.21 6.29
CA GLY A 164 28.17 17.65 7.29
C GLY A 164 28.70 16.28 6.88
N ARG A 165 29.41 15.59 7.77
CA ARG A 165 29.96 14.26 7.50
C ARG A 165 29.00 13.18 8.02
N PRO A 166 28.25 12.45 7.17
CA PRO A 166 27.40 11.36 7.64
C PRO A 166 28.23 10.31 8.36
N THR A 167 27.92 10.09 9.64
CA THR A 167 28.70 9.19 10.50
C THR A 167 27.74 8.33 11.32
N GLY A 168 28.02 7.04 11.37
CA GLY A 168 27.23 6.07 12.13
C GLY A 168 27.62 5.97 13.61
N TYR A 169 27.19 4.89 14.25
CA TYR A 169 27.46 4.61 15.66
C TYR A 169 28.93 4.24 15.89
N SER A 170 29.78 5.25 16.03
CA SER A 170 31.20 5.10 16.38
C SER A 170 31.54 5.73 17.74
N ALA A 171 30.53 6.27 18.44
CA ALA A 171 30.61 6.90 19.77
C ALA A 171 31.63 8.05 19.90
N GLY A 172 32.15 8.55 18.78
CA GLY A 172 33.14 9.62 18.73
C GLY A 172 32.55 11.02 18.48
N VAL A 173 33.39 12.04 18.54
CA VAL A 173 33.04 13.47 18.32
C VAL A 173 32.29 13.69 16.99
N ASN A 174 32.63 12.91 15.96
CA ASN A 174 31.99 13.00 14.64
C ASN A 174 30.51 12.57 14.66
N GLU A 175 30.16 11.52 15.42
CA GLU A 175 28.77 11.10 15.58
C GLU A 175 27.96 12.19 16.29
N GLN A 176 28.50 12.74 17.38
CA GLN A 176 27.82 13.78 18.16
C GLN A 176 27.58 15.04 17.34
N ARG A 177 28.58 15.47 16.56
CA ARG A 177 28.45 16.60 15.64
C ARG A 177 27.39 16.33 14.58
N TRP A 178 27.44 15.15 13.94
CA TRP A 178 26.46 14.76 12.93
C TRP A 178 25.02 14.74 13.48
N LYS A 179 24.80 14.15 14.66
CA LYS A 179 23.49 14.16 15.33
C LYS A 179 23.04 15.57 15.72
N ALA A 180 23.95 16.46 16.10
CA ALA A 180 23.62 17.85 16.40
C ALA A 180 23.20 18.64 15.14
N ASP A 181 23.90 18.45 14.03
CA ASP A 181 23.54 19.07 12.74
C ASP A 181 22.15 18.61 12.26
N LEU A 182 21.84 17.32 12.43
CA LEU A 182 20.51 16.76 12.15
C LEU A 182 19.42 17.41 13.01
N ARG A 183 19.62 17.48 14.33
CA ARG A 183 18.67 18.14 15.25
C ARG A 183 18.46 19.61 14.92
N SER A 184 19.54 20.31 14.57
CA SER A 184 19.47 21.72 14.17
C SER A 184 18.62 21.89 12.90
N ALA A 185 18.85 21.05 11.89
CA ALA A 185 18.11 21.11 10.63
C ALA A 185 16.60 20.85 10.79
N PHE A 186 16.23 19.99 11.73
CA PHE A 186 14.83 19.64 12.03
C PHE A 186 14.22 20.43 13.20
N SER A 187 14.91 21.45 13.71
CA SER A 187 14.38 22.30 14.79
C SER A 187 13.02 22.91 14.41
N GLY A 188 12.06 22.86 15.34
CA GLY A 188 10.69 23.33 15.12
C GLY A 188 9.79 22.42 14.27
N CYS A 189 10.28 21.26 13.83
CA CYS A 189 9.49 20.26 13.13
C CYS A 189 8.96 19.24 14.14
N THR A 190 7.66 18.97 14.16
CA THR A 190 7.04 17.97 15.05
C THR A 190 5.88 17.30 14.34
N LEU A 191 5.79 15.98 14.46
CA LEU A 191 4.65 15.20 13.98
C LEU A 191 3.65 14.91 15.10
N PRO A 192 2.33 14.79 14.80
CA PRO A 192 1.33 14.40 15.79
C PRO A 192 1.69 13.07 16.47
N ALA A 193 1.57 12.97 17.80
CA ALA A 193 2.06 11.81 18.57
C ALA A 193 1.46 10.44 18.15
N GLY A 194 0.27 10.43 17.53
CA GLY A 194 -0.41 9.21 17.10
C GLY A 194 -0.12 8.75 15.68
N CYS A 195 0.63 9.52 14.87
CA CYS A 195 0.82 9.16 13.47
C CYS A 195 1.94 8.14 13.25
N ARG A 196 1.76 7.28 12.24
CA ARG A 196 2.81 6.40 11.72
C ARG A 196 3.69 7.20 10.77
N VAL A 197 4.98 6.90 10.74
CA VAL A 197 5.98 7.74 10.10
C VAL A 197 6.74 6.95 9.06
N GLN A 198 7.08 7.62 7.96
CA GLN A 198 8.09 7.18 7.01
C GLN A 198 9.29 8.13 7.02
N VAL A 199 10.48 7.56 6.85
CA VAL A 199 11.74 8.31 6.78
C VAL A 199 12.49 7.90 5.51
N GLU A 200 12.81 8.88 4.67
CA GLU A 200 13.68 8.70 3.52
C GLU A 200 15.04 9.35 3.79
N LEU A 201 16.13 8.64 3.51
CA LEU A 201 17.50 9.03 3.85
C LEU A 201 18.41 8.85 2.63
N GLU A 202 18.89 9.95 2.06
CA GLU A 202 19.89 9.94 0.99
C GLU A 202 21.20 10.50 1.52
N PHE A 203 22.17 9.63 1.80
CA PHE A 203 23.47 10.03 2.32
C PHE A 203 24.47 10.30 1.18
N LEU A 204 25.11 11.47 1.21
CA LEU A 204 26.29 11.80 0.40
C LEU A 204 27.54 11.73 1.26
N LEU A 205 28.36 10.72 1.00
CA LEU A 205 29.63 10.50 1.69
C LEU A 205 30.76 11.34 1.09
N GLY A 206 31.63 11.86 1.93
CA GLY A 206 32.85 12.55 1.49
C GLY A 206 33.82 11.64 0.74
N GLN A 207 34.74 12.24 -0.01
CA GLN A 207 35.75 11.49 -0.80
C GLN A 207 36.67 10.64 0.08
N ASP A 208 36.88 11.04 1.33
CA ASP A 208 37.73 10.37 2.31
C ASP A 208 37.02 9.25 3.10
N GLN A 209 35.70 9.11 2.94
CA GLN A 209 34.88 8.07 3.58
C GLN A 209 34.85 6.78 2.74
N ARG A 210 36.01 6.22 2.42
CA ARG A 210 36.16 5.00 1.60
C ARG A 210 36.85 3.87 2.36
N GLY A 211 36.58 2.63 1.94
CA GLY A 211 37.23 1.45 2.50
C GLY A 211 36.94 1.31 4.00
N ARG A 212 37.98 1.26 4.84
CA ARG A 212 37.82 1.15 6.31
C ARG A 212 37.12 2.35 6.96
N ASN A 213 37.09 3.50 6.28
CA ASN A 213 36.45 4.73 6.78
C ASN A 213 35.03 4.92 6.23
N GLU A 214 34.54 3.99 5.39
CA GLU A 214 33.19 4.06 4.84
C GLU A 214 32.18 3.54 5.87
N PRO A 215 31.20 4.35 6.28
CA PRO A 215 30.18 3.90 7.22
C PRO A 215 29.19 2.95 6.55
N ASP A 216 28.78 1.90 7.26
CA ASP A 216 27.69 1.03 6.83
C ASP A 216 26.35 1.79 6.81
N LEU A 217 25.48 1.41 5.88
CA LEU A 217 24.21 2.11 5.66
C LEU A 217 23.27 2.00 6.87
N ASP A 218 23.22 0.85 7.53
CA ASP A 218 22.44 0.60 8.75
C ASP A 218 22.89 1.49 9.92
N ASN A 219 24.20 1.67 10.09
CA ASN A 219 24.78 2.55 11.10
C ASN A 219 24.43 4.02 10.85
N LEU A 220 24.40 4.46 9.59
CA LEU A 220 23.93 5.80 9.22
C LEU A 220 22.45 5.99 9.51
N ILE A 221 21.62 5.00 9.16
CA ILE A 221 20.18 5.02 9.43
C ILE A 221 19.92 5.14 10.93
N LYS A 222 20.57 4.30 11.74
CA LYS A 222 20.42 4.31 13.21
C LYS A 222 20.77 5.67 13.79
N ALA A 223 21.94 6.22 13.42
CA ALA A 223 22.37 7.51 13.92
C ALA A 223 21.43 8.65 13.51
N ALA A 224 20.88 8.59 12.29
CA ALA A 224 19.93 9.59 11.80
C ALA A 224 18.60 9.54 12.54
N ILE A 225 18.00 8.36 12.72
CA ILE A 225 16.72 8.18 13.41
C ILE A 225 16.84 8.59 14.89
N ASP A 226 17.93 8.21 15.57
CA ASP A 226 18.20 8.63 16.95
C ASP A 226 18.21 10.16 17.13
N ALA A 227 18.55 10.92 16.07
CA ALA A 227 18.62 12.38 16.09
C ALA A 227 17.31 13.06 15.67
N LEU A 228 16.29 12.29 15.26
CA LEU A 228 14.96 12.79 14.93
C LEU A 228 14.03 12.86 16.15
N ASP A 229 14.57 12.85 17.37
CA ASP A 229 13.79 12.90 18.62
C ASP A 229 12.89 14.15 18.73
N GLY A 230 13.29 15.28 18.16
CA GLY A 230 12.43 16.47 18.10
C GLY A 230 11.22 16.33 17.16
N VAL A 231 11.34 15.52 16.11
CA VAL A 231 10.30 15.32 15.09
C VAL A 231 9.35 14.19 15.46
N LEU A 232 9.92 13.05 15.89
CA LEU A 232 9.20 11.84 16.29
C LEU A 232 8.64 11.96 17.71
N GLY A 233 9.14 12.92 18.51
CA GLY A 233 8.91 12.93 19.94
C GLY A 233 9.82 11.94 20.66
N VAL A 234 9.70 11.92 21.98
CA VAL A 234 10.52 11.09 22.86
C VAL A 234 9.77 9.83 23.26
N ARG A 235 10.44 8.69 23.17
CA ARG A 235 9.89 7.41 23.61
C ARG A 235 9.56 7.43 25.10
N THR A 236 8.37 6.95 25.47
CA THR A 236 8.01 6.84 26.89
C THR A 236 8.72 5.66 27.56
N GLY A 237 9.15 5.82 28.82
CA GLY A 237 9.71 4.72 29.62
C GLY A 237 11.20 4.44 29.47
N THR A 238 11.99 5.32 28.83
CA THR A 238 13.45 5.15 28.63
C THR A 238 14.32 5.72 29.76
N GLY A 239 13.72 6.19 30.86
CA GLY A 239 14.44 6.72 32.02
C GLY A 239 15.16 8.03 31.71
N LEU A 240 16.48 8.10 32.00
CA LEU A 240 17.32 9.30 31.77
C LEU A 240 17.80 9.47 30.32
N ARG A 241 17.57 8.48 29.45
CA ARG A 241 17.99 8.53 28.05
C ARG A 241 16.86 9.08 27.19
N VAL A 242 17.14 10.17 26.48
CA VAL A 242 16.26 10.68 25.42
C VAL A 242 16.48 9.83 24.18
N GLU A 243 15.49 9.01 23.85
CA GLU A 243 15.46 8.23 22.62
C GLU A 243 14.29 8.72 21.77
N ALA A 244 14.52 8.84 20.46
CA ALA A 244 13.45 9.15 19.53
C ALA A 244 12.37 8.06 19.59
N ASP A 245 11.10 8.44 19.42
CA ASP A 245 9.97 7.48 19.38
C ASP A 245 9.91 6.72 18.04
N ASP A 246 10.98 5.98 17.75
CA ASP A 246 11.24 5.29 16.49
C ASP A 246 10.30 4.10 16.24
N VAL A 247 9.61 3.61 17.27
CA VAL A 247 8.54 2.60 17.14
C VAL A 247 7.37 3.07 16.27
N ARG A 248 7.28 4.38 16.00
CA ARG A 248 6.32 5.00 15.08
C ARG A 248 6.74 4.91 13.61
N VAL A 249 8.02 4.63 13.34
CA VAL A 249 8.56 4.55 11.98
C VAL A 249 8.22 3.19 11.37
N ASP A 250 7.31 3.17 10.40
CA ASP A 250 6.88 1.95 9.69
C ASP A 250 7.62 1.71 8.39
N ARG A 251 8.21 2.76 7.80
CA ARG A 251 8.94 2.68 6.53
C ARG A 251 10.22 3.48 6.60
N ILE A 252 11.30 2.85 6.14
CA ILE A 252 12.58 3.49 5.91
C ILE A 252 13.01 3.18 4.48
N ALA A 253 13.30 4.22 3.72
CA ALA A 253 14.02 4.10 2.46
C ALA A 253 15.37 4.80 2.63
N ALA A 254 16.46 4.10 2.35
CA ALA A 254 17.79 4.65 2.57
C ALA A 254 18.74 4.30 1.43
N SER A 255 19.56 5.27 1.05
CA SER A 255 20.65 5.08 0.10
C SER A 255 21.88 5.84 0.57
N LYS A 256 23.05 5.37 0.15
CA LYS A 256 24.31 6.12 0.28
C LYS A 256 25.02 6.12 -1.06
N ARG A 257 25.66 7.23 -1.38
CA ARG A 257 26.60 7.35 -2.50
C ARG A 257 27.73 8.30 -2.11
N HIS A 258 28.82 8.29 -2.87
CA HIS A 258 29.85 9.30 -2.71
C HIS A 258 29.44 10.61 -3.40
N ALA A 259 29.82 11.72 -2.78
CA ALA A 259 29.74 13.04 -3.37
C ALA A 259 30.64 13.15 -4.62
N GLY A 260 30.22 13.93 -5.62
CA GLY A 260 31.08 14.37 -6.72
C GLY A 260 32.10 15.43 -6.28
N GLU A 261 32.93 15.91 -7.21
CA GLU A 261 33.98 16.93 -6.92
C GLU A 261 33.42 18.27 -6.43
N ASN A 262 32.17 18.60 -6.79
CA ASN A 262 31.50 19.86 -6.45
C ASN A 262 30.29 19.67 -5.51
N GLU A 263 30.15 18.51 -4.86
CA GLU A 263 29.06 18.25 -3.94
C GLU A 263 29.56 18.24 -2.48
N ASP A 264 28.89 18.98 -1.62
CA ASP A 264 29.15 18.94 -0.18
C ASP A 264 28.60 17.64 0.42
N PRO A 265 29.37 16.94 1.27
CA PRO A 265 28.88 15.79 2.02
C PRO A 265 27.70 16.16 2.93
N GLY A 266 26.84 15.17 3.19
CA GLY A 266 25.68 15.37 4.04
C GLY A 266 24.58 14.35 3.79
N ALA A 267 23.34 14.77 4.05
CA ALA A 267 22.16 13.95 3.76
C ALA A 267 20.98 14.80 3.32
N ARG A 268 20.18 14.29 2.40
CA ARG A 268 18.79 14.73 2.21
C ARG A 268 17.90 13.78 3.00
N ILE A 269 17.08 14.33 3.88
CA ILE A 269 16.22 13.56 4.77
C ILE A 269 14.80 14.07 4.64
N THR A 270 13.88 13.15 4.38
CA THR A 270 12.45 13.40 4.41
C THR A 270 11.85 12.64 5.57
N VAL A 271 11.09 13.32 6.44
CA VAL A 271 10.26 12.71 7.48
C VAL A 271 8.82 13.06 7.18
N ALA A 272 7.94 12.07 7.10
CA ALA A 272 6.54 12.31 6.79
C ALA A 272 5.61 11.39 7.59
N GLU A 273 4.43 11.90 7.93
CA GLU A 273 3.29 11.05 8.26
C GLU A 273 2.95 10.10 7.10
N LEU A 274 2.58 8.87 7.44
CA LEU A 274 2.13 7.81 6.53
C LEU A 274 0.61 7.84 6.30
#